data_AF-A0A2E6TB82-F1
#
_entry.id   AF-A0A2E6TB82-F1
#
_cell.length_a   1.000
_cell.length_b   1.000
_cell.length_c   1.000
_cell.angle_alpha   90.00
_cell.angle_beta   90.00
_cell.angle_gamma   90.00
#
_symmetry.space_group_name_H-M   'P 1'
#
loop_
_entity.id
_entity.type
_entity.pdbx_description
1 polymer ?
#
loop_
_entity_poly.entity_id
_entity_poly.type
_entity_poly.pdbx_seq_one_letter_code
_entity_poly.pdbx_strand_id
1 'polypeptide(L)'
;MKKVVLLIISFFIIVSTNSNAAINERNYYQELVNDWNKIFPDKNRNAAGPRFFYYILKKNLTYHEFKEFNKLYCAVSGSLIDPNAQPDYVYLNDVKSNKKICGNYYKCCIPCTCDIMKYAKVQKMKHKFKGSKKEFYVFTIKNPCQKKDFPKLINKNYFCNGRKLARDQVVVLNNRLVIGLFHDAKFCNQSDIYKINNDQLTGQFCLLRNSTPLNKLKSGMGDIFIKLAR
;
A
#
# COMPACT_ATOMS: atom_id res chain seq x y z
N MET A 1 -68.47 -40.80 -42.73
CA MET A 1 -67.01 -40.94 -42.49
C MET A 1 -66.39 -39.54 -42.49
N LYS A 2 -66.17 -38.93 -41.32
CA LYS A 2 -65.49 -37.62 -41.19
C LYS A 2 -64.08 -37.88 -40.66
N LYS A 3 -63.06 -37.58 -41.47
CA LYS A 3 -61.65 -37.64 -41.07
C LYS A 3 -61.33 -36.41 -40.21
N VAL A 4 -60.99 -36.64 -38.94
CA VAL A 4 -60.43 -35.62 -38.06
C VAL A 4 -58.94 -35.53 -38.34
N VAL A 5 -58.49 -34.38 -38.84
CA VAL A 5 -57.06 -34.07 -39.02
C VAL A 5 -56.56 -33.51 -37.69
N LEU A 6 -55.71 -34.27 -36.99
CA LEU A 6 -55.01 -33.80 -35.79
C LEU A 6 -53.82 -32.93 -36.21
N LEU A 7 -53.91 -31.63 -35.98
CA LEU A 7 -52.80 -30.68 -36.13
C LEU A 7 -51.93 -30.73 -34.87
N ILE A 8 -50.76 -31.35 -34.97
CA ILE A 8 -49.73 -31.29 -33.91
C ILE A 8 -49.01 -29.94 -34.05
N ILE A 9 -49.30 -29.03 -33.11
CA ILE A 9 -48.56 -27.78 -32.95
C ILE A 9 -47.31 -28.10 -32.13
N SER A 10 -46.16 -28.13 -32.82
CA SER A 10 -44.84 -28.21 -32.17
C SER A 10 -44.52 -26.86 -31.54
N PHE A 11 -44.58 -26.80 -30.20
CA PHE A 11 -44.20 -25.63 -29.43
C PHE A 11 -42.67 -25.63 -29.25
N PHE A 12 -41.95 -24.93 -30.13
CA PHE A 12 -40.52 -24.69 -29.96
C PHE A 12 -40.31 -23.74 -28.77
N ILE A 13 -39.98 -24.30 -27.61
CA ILE A 13 -39.51 -23.53 -26.45
C ILE A 13 -38.08 -23.06 -26.77
N ILE A 14 -37.95 -21.81 -27.19
CA ILE A 14 -36.65 -21.13 -27.25
C ILE A 14 -36.24 -20.85 -25.80
N VAL A 15 -35.42 -21.72 -25.23
CA VAL A 15 -34.76 -21.48 -23.95
C VAL A 15 -33.63 -20.48 -24.19
N SER A 16 -33.92 -19.20 -24.02
CA SER A 16 -32.93 -18.14 -23.96
C SER A 16 -32.09 -18.33 -22.71
N THR A 17 -30.92 -18.94 -22.83
CA THR A 17 -29.94 -18.96 -21.73
C THR A 17 -29.33 -17.57 -21.61
N ASN A 18 -29.84 -16.78 -20.66
CA ASN A 18 -29.17 -15.58 -20.20
C ASN A 18 -27.86 -16.00 -19.54
N SER A 19 -26.78 -16.02 -20.32
CA SER A 19 -25.42 -16.11 -19.80
C SER A 19 -25.06 -14.76 -19.18
N ASN A 20 -25.61 -14.50 -18.00
CA ASN A 20 -25.06 -13.50 -17.09
C ASN A 20 -23.70 -14.05 -16.62
N ALA A 21 -22.67 -13.82 -17.43
CA ALA A 21 -21.29 -13.93 -16.97
C ALA A 21 -21.12 -12.85 -15.89
N ALA A 22 -21.38 -13.22 -14.64
CA ALA A 22 -20.97 -12.43 -13.49
C ALA A 22 -19.46 -12.27 -13.61
N ILE A 23 -19.01 -11.10 -14.05
CA ILE A 23 -17.61 -10.71 -13.97
C ILE A 23 -17.29 -10.74 -12.49
N ASN A 24 -16.65 -11.81 -12.04
CA ASN A 24 -16.24 -11.95 -10.66
C ASN A 24 -15.18 -10.89 -10.41
N GLU A 25 -15.56 -9.74 -9.84
CA GLU A 25 -14.63 -8.68 -9.51
C GLU A 25 -13.51 -9.25 -8.65
N ARG A 26 -12.27 -9.06 -9.09
CA ARG A 26 -11.10 -9.63 -8.43
C ARG A 26 -11.02 -9.14 -6.98
N ASN A 27 -11.09 -10.05 -6.02
CA ASN A 27 -10.99 -9.71 -4.61
C ASN A 27 -9.52 -9.64 -4.14
N TYR A 28 -8.89 -8.48 -4.37
CA TYR A 28 -7.50 -8.22 -4.01
C TYR A 28 -7.21 -8.39 -2.50
N TYR A 29 -8.18 -8.05 -1.64
CA TYR A 29 -8.03 -8.16 -0.20
C TYR A 29 -7.93 -9.62 0.23
N GLN A 30 -8.85 -10.46 -0.25
CA GLN A 30 -8.83 -11.88 0.06
C GLN A 30 -7.55 -12.57 -0.44
N GLU A 31 -7.00 -12.14 -1.57
CA GLU A 31 -5.70 -12.64 -2.03
C GLU A 31 -4.56 -12.34 -1.03
N LEU A 32 -4.50 -11.12 -0.48
CA LEU A 32 -3.49 -10.79 0.53
C LEU A 32 -3.69 -11.58 1.84
N VAL A 33 -4.95 -11.82 2.24
CA VAL A 33 -5.28 -12.67 3.39
C VAL A 33 -4.82 -14.11 3.14
N ASN A 34 -5.14 -14.68 1.98
CA ASN A 34 -4.77 -16.05 1.62
C ASN A 34 -3.24 -16.22 1.49
N ASP A 35 -2.54 -15.18 1.05
CA ASP A 35 -1.08 -15.18 0.93
C ASP A 35 -0.37 -14.76 2.24
N TRP A 36 -1.09 -14.51 3.34
CA TRP A 36 -0.52 -13.98 4.58
C TRP A 36 0.68 -14.79 5.10
N ASN A 37 0.56 -16.12 5.17
CA ASN A 37 1.64 -17.00 5.63
C ASN A 37 2.82 -17.08 4.65
N LYS A 38 2.61 -16.74 3.36
CA LYS A 38 3.70 -16.63 2.38
C LYS A 38 4.46 -15.32 2.57
N ILE A 39 3.77 -14.25 2.91
CA ILE A 39 4.36 -12.92 3.14
C ILE A 39 5.06 -12.89 4.51
N PHE A 40 4.43 -13.48 5.53
CA PHE A 40 4.88 -13.53 6.93
C PHE A 40 4.87 -14.96 7.50
N PRO A 41 5.86 -15.81 7.16
CA PRO A 41 5.93 -17.18 7.70
C PRO A 41 5.94 -17.26 9.23
N ASP A 42 6.53 -16.27 9.91
CA ASP A 42 6.56 -16.17 11.38
C ASP A 42 5.36 -15.38 11.96
N LYS A 43 4.40 -14.99 11.12
CA LYS A 43 3.24 -14.14 11.44
C LYS A 43 3.59 -12.72 11.93
N ASN A 44 4.87 -12.32 11.89
CA ASN A 44 5.33 -11.01 12.35
C ASN A 44 5.30 -9.95 11.24
N ARG A 45 4.13 -9.34 11.09
CA ARG A 45 3.87 -8.17 10.23
C ARG A 45 4.42 -6.81 10.70
N ASN A 46 5.06 -6.72 11.88
CA ASN A 46 5.39 -5.41 12.47
C ASN A 46 6.30 -4.57 11.57
N ALA A 47 5.84 -3.37 11.21
CA ALA A 47 6.52 -2.43 10.31
C ALA A 47 6.88 -3.05 8.94
N ALA A 48 6.15 -4.08 8.52
CA ALA A 48 6.47 -4.89 7.37
C ALA A 48 5.71 -4.50 6.09
N GLY A 49 5.30 -3.23 5.97
CA GLY A 49 4.86 -2.64 4.69
C GLY A 49 5.80 -2.95 3.50
N PRO A 50 7.15 -2.91 3.67
CA PRO A 50 8.08 -3.35 2.65
C PRO A 50 7.87 -4.77 2.10
N ARG A 51 7.40 -5.70 2.94
CA ARG A 51 7.16 -7.09 2.54
C ARG A 51 5.95 -7.19 1.63
N PHE A 52 4.86 -6.49 1.97
CA PHE A 52 3.71 -6.37 1.09
C PHE A 52 4.10 -5.75 -0.25
N PHE A 53 4.78 -4.60 -0.23
CA PHE A 53 5.19 -3.92 -1.45
C PHE A 53 6.04 -4.83 -2.35
N TYR A 54 7.04 -5.51 -1.78
CA TYR A 54 7.88 -6.47 -2.50
C TYR A 54 7.08 -7.62 -3.10
N TYR A 55 6.21 -8.23 -2.29
CA TYR A 55 5.38 -9.34 -2.71
C TYR A 55 4.45 -8.96 -3.88
N ILE A 56 3.76 -7.83 -3.76
CA ILE A 56 2.83 -7.32 -4.77
C ILE A 56 3.59 -6.97 -6.06
N LEU A 57 4.74 -6.30 -5.97
CA LEU A 57 5.52 -5.89 -7.14
C LEU A 57 6.03 -7.10 -7.97
N LYS A 58 6.23 -8.27 -7.36
CA LYS A 58 6.67 -9.49 -8.06
C LYS A 58 5.53 -10.23 -8.77
N LYS A 59 4.27 -9.91 -8.48
CA LYS A 59 3.14 -10.50 -9.19
C LYS A 59 3.09 -9.94 -10.63
N ASN A 60 2.65 -10.77 -11.58
CA ASN A 60 2.43 -10.35 -12.96
C ASN A 60 1.11 -9.54 -13.07
N LEU A 61 1.16 -8.27 -12.67
CA LEU A 61 0.01 -7.39 -12.58
C LEU A 61 0.03 -6.30 -13.66
N THR A 62 -1.14 -5.84 -14.05
CA THR A 62 -1.32 -4.52 -14.66
C THR A 62 -1.03 -3.42 -13.63
N TYR A 63 -0.79 -2.19 -14.09
CA TYR A 63 -0.58 -1.07 -13.17
C TYR A 63 -1.83 -0.77 -12.32
N HIS A 64 -3.02 -0.97 -12.87
CA HIS A 64 -4.27 -0.79 -12.12
C HIS A 64 -4.35 -1.75 -10.93
N GLU A 65 -4.19 -3.05 -11.17
CA GLU A 65 -4.21 -4.07 -10.11
C GLU A 65 -3.12 -3.82 -9.06
N PHE A 66 -1.92 -3.40 -9.51
CA PHE A 66 -0.85 -3.01 -8.59
C PHE A 66 -1.28 -1.86 -7.67
N LYS A 67 -1.95 -0.84 -8.19
CA LYS A 67 -2.49 0.24 -7.34
C LYS A 67 -3.52 -0.31 -6.36
N GLU A 68 -4.48 -1.11 -6.81
CA GLU A 68 -5.54 -1.65 -5.93
C GLU A 68 -4.96 -2.46 -4.75
N PHE A 69 -4.00 -3.35 -4.99
CA PHE A 69 -3.30 -4.05 -3.90
C PHE A 69 -2.61 -3.10 -2.91
N ASN A 70 -2.00 -2.03 -3.42
CA ASN A 70 -1.28 -1.07 -2.59
C ASN A 70 -2.18 -0.11 -1.80
N LYS A 71 -3.52 -0.25 -1.89
CA LYS A 71 -4.46 0.41 -0.96
C LYS A 71 -4.71 -0.41 0.32
N LEU A 72 -4.41 -1.72 0.27
CA LEU A 72 -4.93 -2.71 1.23
C LEU A 72 -3.95 -3.08 2.35
N TYR A 73 -2.83 -2.38 2.46
CA TYR A 73 -1.90 -2.54 3.58
C TYR A 73 -1.29 -1.20 3.98
N CYS A 74 -0.96 -1.08 5.26
CA CYS A 74 -0.33 0.12 5.80
C CYS A 74 1.19 0.03 5.67
N ALA A 75 1.79 1.00 4.98
CA ALA A 75 3.24 1.10 4.80
C ALA A 75 4.00 1.24 6.13
N VAL A 76 3.37 1.85 7.14
CA VAL A 76 3.96 2.09 8.47
C VAL A 76 3.91 0.85 9.35
N SER A 77 2.75 0.21 9.49
CA SER A 77 2.55 -0.86 10.48
C SER A 77 2.69 -2.27 9.91
N GLY A 78 2.45 -2.47 8.61
CA GLY A 78 2.25 -3.78 8.01
C GLY A 78 0.89 -4.42 8.32
N SER A 79 -0.10 -3.66 8.80
CA SER A 79 -1.47 -4.14 8.93
C SER A 79 -2.21 -4.10 7.59
N LEU A 80 -3.18 -5.01 7.40
CA LEU A 80 -4.18 -4.85 6.34
C LEU A 80 -5.06 -3.62 6.60
N ILE A 81 -5.60 -3.07 5.52
CA ILE A 81 -6.49 -1.91 5.54
C ILE A 81 -7.84 -2.35 4.99
N ASP A 82 -8.92 -1.82 5.58
CA ASP A 82 -10.28 -2.00 5.07
C ASP A 82 -10.35 -1.61 3.58
N PRO A 83 -10.89 -2.46 2.69
CA PRO A 83 -11.02 -2.16 1.27
C PRO A 83 -11.74 -0.84 0.95
N ASN A 84 -12.61 -0.37 1.84
CA ASN A 84 -13.39 0.87 1.70
C ASN A 84 -12.71 2.09 2.36
N ALA A 85 -11.52 1.91 2.93
CA ALA A 85 -10.80 3.00 3.61
C ALA A 85 -10.51 4.16 2.66
N GLN A 86 -10.77 5.37 3.14
CA GLN A 86 -10.40 6.60 2.44
C GLN A 86 -8.94 6.96 2.75
N PRO A 87 -8.16 7.42 1.75
CA PRO A 87 -6.80 7.85 1.97
C PRO A 87 -6.76 9.24 2.63
N ASP A 88 -5.66 9.53 3.31
CA ASP A 88 -5.33 10.89 3.69
C ASP A 88 -4.51 11.55 2.57
N TYR A 89 -4.80 12.81 2.25
CA TYR A 89 -4.00 13.59 1.30
C TYR A 89 -2.81 14.20 2.05
N VAL A 90 -1.59 13.86 1.64
CA VAL A 90 -0.35 14.21 2.35
C VAL A 90 0.71 14.76 1.41
N TYR A 91 1.72 15.43 1.95
CA TYR A 91 2.93 15.78 1.22
C TYR A 91 4.20 15.27 1.89
N LEU A 92 5.17 14.88 1.08
CA LEU A 92 6.51 14.47 1.52
C LEU A 92 7.57 15.05 0.60
N ASN A 93 8.79 15.17 1.10
CA ASN A 93 9.91 15.65 0.31
C ASN A 93 10.50 14.54 -0.57
N ASP A 94 10.73 14.85 -1.84
CA ASP A 94 11.49 14.00 -2.75
C ASP A 94 12.95 13.84 -2.28
N VAL A 95 13.47 12.62 -2.34
CA VAL A 95 14.85 12.29 -1.94
C VAL A 95 15.87 13.11 -2.73
N LYS A 96 15.64 13.34 -4.03
CA LYS A 96 16.61 14.01 -4.91
C LYS A 96 16.48 15.53 -4.89
N SER A 97 15.29 16.05 -5.17
CA SER A 97 15.07 17.49 -5.36
C SER A 97 14.69 18.23 -4.09
N ASN A 98 14.35 17.52 -3.02
CA ASN A 98 13.76 18.07 -1.79
C ASN A 98 12.46 18.87 -2.00
N LYS A 99 11.88 18.82 -3.22
CA LYS A 99 10.57 19.41 -3.52
C LYS A 99 9.46 18.58 -2.88
N LYS A 100 8.38 19.24 -2.47
CA LYS A 100 7.19 18.59 -1.93
C LYS A 100 6.41 17.89 -3.03
N ILE A 101 6.13 16.61 -2.81
CA ILE A 101 5.26 15.77 -3.63
C ILE A 101 4.00 15.49 -2.81
N CYS A 102 2.84 15.72 -3.41
CA CYS A 102 1.52 15.56 -2.82
C CYS A 102 0.84 14.33 -3.41
N GLY A 103 0.07 13.62 -2.61
CA GLY A 103 -0.62 12.41 -3.06
C GLY A 103 -1.41 11.77 -1.92
N ASN A 104 -1.95 10.59 -2.20
CA ASN A 104 -2.83 9.85 -1.31
C ASN A 104 -2.05 8.78 -0.53
N TYR A 105 -2.32 8.68 0.78
CA TYR A 105 -1.79 7.64 1.65
C TYR A 105 -2.92 6.85 2.32
N TYR A 106 -2.96 5.54 2.07
CA TYR A 106 -3.86 4.62 2.75
C TYR A 106 -3.24 4.18 4.08
N LYS A 107 -3.97 4.38 5.18
CA LYS A 107 -3.53 4.10 6.55
C LYS A 107 -4.42 3.06 7.24
N CYS A 108 -3.88 2.37 8.25
CA CYS A 108 -4.69 1.55 9.16
C CYS A 108 -5.11 2.31 10.43
N CYS A 109 -4.42 3.40 10.79
CA CYS A 109 -4.76 4.22 11.95
C CYS A 109 -4.19 5.64 11.83
N ILE A 110 -4.82 6.59 12.52
CA ILE A 110 -4.51 8.02 12.48
C ILE A 110 -3.00 8.33 12.68
N PRO A 111 -2.30 7.75 13.69
CA PRO A 111 -0.87 7.97 13.89
C PRO A 111 0.02 7.67 12.67
N CYS A 112 -0.35 6.70 11.84
CA CYS A 112 0.48 6.26 10.72
C CYS A 112 0.65 7.35 9.66
N THR A 113 -0.34 8.24 9.52
CA THR A 113 -0.26 9.36 8.57
C THR A 113 0.79 10.37 9.00
N CYS A 114 0.86 10.67 10.29
CA CYS A 114 1.87 11.59 10.80
C CYS A 114 3.27 10.97 10.76
N ASP A 115 3.36 9.67 11.07
CA ASP A 115 4.62 8.93 11.08
C ASP A 115 5.20 8.81 9.66
N ILE A 116 4.35 8.57 8.64
CA ILE A 116 4.82 8.56 7.24
C ILE A 116 5.31 9.94 6.82
N MET A 117 4.56 11.01 7.15
CA MET A 117 4.92 12.39 6.79
C MET A 117 6.24 12.83 7.43
N LYS A 118 6.53 12.36 8.65
CA LYS A 118 7.74 12.75 9.39
C LYS A 118 8.98 11.95 9.00
N TYR A 119 8.87 10.63 8.88
CA TYR A 119 10.05 9.75 8.81
C TYR A 119 10.34 9.21 7.41
N ALA A 120 9.38 9.28 6.49
CA ALA A 120 9.60 8.86 5.11
C ALA A 120 10.02 10.02 4.20
N LYS A 121 10.61 9.66 3.06
CA LYS A 121 10.77 10.52 1.88
C LYS A 121 10.22 9.79 0.68
N VAL A 122 9.96 10.50 -0.40
CA VAL A 122 9.45 9.86 -1.63
C VAL A 122 10.51 9.81 -2.71
N GLN A 123 10.42 8.81 -3.58
CA GLN A 123 11.31 8.67 -4.72
C GLN A 123 10.57 8.08 -5.90
N LYS A 124 10.89 8.53 -7.12
CA LYS A 124 10.40 7.90 -8.35
C LYS A 124 11.00 6.50 -8.55
N MET A 125 10.14 5.58 -8.96
CA MET A 125 10.47 4.21 -9.35
C MET A 125 9.91 3.94 -10.75
N LYS A 126 10.65 3.15 -11.54
CA LYS A 126 10.20 2.63 -12.83
C LYS A 126 9.99 1.12 -12.73
N HIS A 127 8.90 0.61 -13.29
CA HIS A 127 8.64 -0.82 -13.35
C HIS A 127 7.89 -1.18 -14.64
N LYS A 128 8.13 -2.39 -15.16
CA LYS A 128 7.42 -2.95 -16.32
C LYS A 128 6.30 -3.85 -15.82
N PHE A 129 5.08 -3.33 -15.84
CA PHE A 129 3.86 -4.07 -15.57
C PHE A 129 3.39 -4.83 -16.82
N LYS A 130 2.40 -5.71 -16.65
CA LYS A 130 1.70 -6.33 -17.77
C LYS A 130 1.17 -5.25 -18.72
N GLY A 131 1.65 -5.27 -19.97
CA GLY A 131 1.24 -4.35 -21.04
C GLY A 131 1.83 -2.94 -20.99
N SER A 132 2.51 -2.50 -19.92
CA SER A 132 3.06 -1.13 -19.89
C SER A 132 4.23 -0.93 -18.93
N LYS A 133 5.15 -0.04 -19.30
CA LYS A 133 6.16 0.51 -18.39
C LYS A 133 5.60 1.75 -17.72
N LYS A 134 5.68 1.84 -16.40
CA LYS A 134 5.18 2.98 -15.63
C LYS A 134 6.27 3.56 -14.72
N GLU A 135 6.16 4.85 -14.50
CA GLU A 135 6.93 5.61 -13.50
C GLU A 135 5.95 6.13 -12.45
N PHE A 136 6.27 5.94 -11.17
CA PHE A 136 5.41 6.30 -10.03
C PHE A 136 6.25 6.62 -8.79
N TYR A 137 5.67 7.31 -7.81
CA TYR A 137 6.36 7.63 -6.55
C TYR A 137 6.12 6.54 -5.49
N VAL A 138 7.15 6.25 -4.71
CA VAL A 138 7.07 5.33 -3.58
C VAL A 138 7.57 6.00 -2.31
N PHE A 139 7.04 5.57 -1.18
CA PHE A 139 7.55 5.93 0.14
C PHE A 139 8.83 5.16 0.44
N THR A 140 9.81 5.85 1.00
CA THR A 140 11.11 5.28 1.35
C THR A 140 11.63 5.77 2.70
N ILE A 141 12.26 4.87 3.45
CA ILE A 141 13.03 5.21 4.66
C ILE A 141 14.52 4.92 4.45
N LYS A 142 15.38 5.49 5.31
CA LYS A 142 16.81 5.16 5.29
C LYS A 142 17.02 3.67 5.58
N ASN A 143 18.14 3.12 5.13
CA ASN A 143 18.52 1.74 5.44
C ASN A 143 18.61 1.51 6.97
N PRO A 144 17.72 0.69 7.57
CA PRO A 144 17.71 0.48 9.01
C PRO A 144 18.71 -0.58 9.48
N CYS A 145 19.36 -1.32 8.58
CA CYS A 145 20.17 -2.50 8.92
C CYS A 145 21.48 -2.17 9.64
N GLN A 146 21.92 -0.91 9.59
CA GLN A 146 23.11 -0.42 10.27
C GLN A 146 22.82 0.14 11.68
N LYS A 147 21.55 0.19 12.09
CA LYS A 147 21.15 0.75 13.37
C LYS A 147 21.57 -0.17 14.52
N LYS A 148 22.19 0.41 15.54
CA LYS A 148 22.56 -0.30 16.78
C LYS A 148 21.32 -0.68 17.59
N ASP A 149 20.30 0.16 17.55
CA ASP A 149 19.04 0.06 18.28
C ASP A 149 17.89 -0.45 17.40
N PHE A 150 18.16 -1.47 16.58
CA PHE A 150 17.13 -2.08 15.73
C PHE A 150 15.96 -2.61 16.61
N PRO A 151 14.68 -2.35 16.26
CA PRO A 151 13.57 -2.70 17.14
C PRO A 151 13.43 -4.21 17.32
N LYS A 152 13.46 -4.69 18.57
CA LYS A 152 13.39 -6.12 18.92
C LYS A 152 12.10 -6.81 18.43
N LEU A 153 11.01 -6.05 18.31
CA LEU A 153 9.70 -6.56 17.90
C LEU A 153 9.56 -6.75 16.38
N ILE A 154 10.57 -6.36 15.61
CA ILE A 154 10.59 -6.50 14.15
C ILE A 154 11.47 -7.67 13.78
N ASN A 155 10.99 -8.55 12.89
CA ASN A 155 11.86 -9.55 12.29
C ASN A 155 12.90 -8.87 11.38
N LYS A 156 14.14 -8.77 11.87
CA LYS A 156 15.24 -8.12 11.14
C LYS A 156 15.54 -8.78 9.79
N ASN A 157 15.36 -10.09 9.68
CA ASN A 157 15.67 -10.87 8.47
C ASN A 157 14.75 -10.52 7.30
N TYR A 158 13.58 -9.92 7.56
CA TYR A 158 12.72 -9.40 6.50
C TYR A 158 13.29 -8.21 5.77
N PHE A 159 14.20 -7.46 6.40
CA PHE A 159 14.72 -6.21 5.84
C PHE A 159 16.21 -6.28 5.55
N CYS A 160 16.93 -7.14 6.27
CA CYS A 160 18.38 -7.08 6.36
C CYS A 160 19.06 -8.42 6.09
N ASN A 161 20.10 -8.37 5.27
CA ASN A 161 21.14 -9.38 5.19
C ASN A 161 22.40 -8.77 5.82
N GLY A 162 22.64 -9.09 7.09
CA GLY A 162 23.66 -8.44 7.92
C GLY A 162 23.40 -6.94 8.06
N ARG A 163 24.34 -6.12 7.58
CA ARG A 163 24.27 -4.64 7.60
C ARG A 163 23.66 -4.02 6.33
N LYS A 164 23.28 -4.84 5.34
CA LYS A 164 22.73 -4.41 4.05
C LYS A 164 21.25 -4.77 3.96
N LEU A 165 20.51 -4.05 3.11
CA LEU A 165 19.11 -4.39 2.80
C LEU A 165 19.03 -5.72 2.04
N ALA A 166 18.11 -6.59 2.44
CA ALA A 166 17.86 -7.90 1.83
C ALA A 166 17.06 -7.75 0.52
N ARG A 167 17.76 -7.57 -0.62
CA ARG A 167 17.13 -7.30 -1.93
C ARG A 167 16.23 -8.44 -2.45
N ASP A 168 16.38 -9.64 -1.90
CA ASP A 168 15.55 -10.81 -2.14
C ASP A 168 14.25 -10.82 -1.29
N GLN A 169 14.10 -9.89 -0.34
CA GLN A 169 12.94 -9.79 0.55
C GLN A 169 12.23 -8.44 0.47
N VAL A 170 12.93 -7.38 0.03
CA VAL A 170 12.43 -6.00 -0.04
C VAL A 170 12.91 -5.26 -1.29
N VAL A 171 12.19 -4.20 -1.66
CA VAL A 171 12.58 -3.31 -2.75
C VAL A 171 13.50 -2.21 -2.23
N VAL A 172 14.61 -1.96 -2.94
CA VAL A 172 15.66 -1.01 -2.55
C VAL A 172 15.89 0.00 -3.67
N LEU A 173 15.90 1.29 -3.33
CA LEU A 173 16.22 2.39 -4.25
C LEU A 173 17.28 3.30 -3.61
N ASN A 174 18.44 3.48 -4.23
CA ASN A 174 19.52 4.33 -3.72
C ASN A 174 19.88 4.07 -2.24
N ASN A 175 20.01 2.79 -1.85
CA ASN A 175 20.23 2.36 -0.46
C ASN A 175 19.13 2.83 0.52
N ARG A 176 17.91 3.05 0.03
CA ARG A 176 16.71 3.31 0.83
C ARG A 176 15.74 2.16 0.68
N LEU A 177 15.07 1.84 1.77
CA LEU A 177 14.04 0.80 1.83
C LEU A 177 12.72 1.38 1.30
N VAL A 178 12.12 0.73 0.31
CA VAL A 178 10.76 1.07 -0.13
C VAL A 178 9.74 0.44 0.80
N ILE A 179 8.80 1.23 1.31
CA ILE A 179 7.81 0.80 2.32
C ILE A 179 6.37 0.78 1.80
N GLY A 180 6.09 1.45 0.67
CA GLY A 180 4.76 1.46 0.05
C GLY A 180 4.65 2.38 -1.16
N LEU A 181 3.53 2.28 -1.89
CA LEU A 181 3.19 3.16 -3.00
C LEU A 181 2.68 4.51 -2.49
N PHE A 182 3.12 5.62 -3.12
CA PHE A 182 2.51 6.93 -2.90
C PHE A 182 1.52 7.20 -4.02
N HIS A 183 0.23 7.08 -3.72
CA HIS A 183 -0.84 7.08 -4.72
C HIS A 183 -1.08 8.48 -5.29
N ASP A 184 -1.39 8.54 -6.58
CA ASP A 184 -1.75 9.76 -7.32
C ASP A 184 -0.78 10.93 -7.10
N ALA A 185 0.50 10.59 -6.92
CA ALA A 185 1.52 11.52 -6.51
C ALA A 185 1.93 12.50 -7.62
N LYS A 186 1.95 13.79 -7.29
CA LYS A 186 2.32 14.91 -8.17
C LYS A 186 3.15 15.94 -7.42
N PHE A 187 3.80 16.87 -8.12
CA PHE A 187 4.36 18.04 -7.45
C PHE A 187 3.24 18.84 -6.78
N CYS A 188 3.46 19.21 -5.52
CA CYS A 188 2.50 20.05 -4.80
C CYS A 188 2.44 21.45 -5.42
N ASN A 189 1.23 21.98 -5.58
CA ASN A 189 1.03 23.42 -5.72
C ASN A 189 0.71 24.08 -4.36
N GLN A 190 0.60 25.41 -4.33
CA GLN A 190 0.30 26.14 -3.09
C GLN A 190 -1.06 25.76 -2.48
N SER A 191 -2.08 25.50 -3.32
CA SER A 191 -3.40 25.07 -2.87
C SER A 191 -3.36 23.69 -2.20
N ASP A 192 -2.58 22.74 -2.76
CA ASP A 192 -2.38 21.42 -2.17
C ASP A 192 -1.78 21.55 -0.76
N ILE A 193 -0.72 22.36 -0.62
CA ILE A 193 -0.06 22.57 0.67
C ILE A 193 -1.00 23.24 1.67
N TYR A 194 -1.78 24.24 1.24
CA TYR A 194 -2.76 24.91 2.09
C TYR A 194 -3.82 23.91 2.61
N LYS A 195 -4.36 23.05 1.73
CA LYS A 195 -5.34 22.03 2.13
C LYS A 195 -4.78 21.08 3.18
N ILE A 196 -3.56 20.56 2.96
CA ILE A 196 -2.92 19.61 3.88
C ILE A 196 -2.60 20.27 5.22
N ASN A 197 -2.12 21.52 5.22
CA ASN A 197 -1.78 22.21 6.47
C ASN A 197 -3.02 22.61 7.30
N ASN A 198 -4.17 22.84 6.68
CA ASN A 198 -5.41 23.23 7.36
C ASN A 198 -6.32 22.03 7.71
N ASP A 199 -6.01 20.84 7.20
CA ASP A 199 -6.73 19.62 7.54
C ASP A 199 -6.53 19.26 9.02
N GLN A 200 -7.59 18.78 9.67
CA GLN A 200 -7.60 18.48 11.10
C GLN A 200 -6.57 17.40 11.44
N LEU A 201 -6.41 16.40 10.57
CA LEU A 201 -5.46 15.32 10.78
C LEU A 201 -4.05 15.71 10.32
N THR A 202 -3.87 15.89 9.01
CA THR A 202 -2.57 16.05 8.36
C THR A 202 -1.89 17.38 8.70
N GLY A 203 -2.68 18.39 9.07
CA GLY A 203 -2.22 19.67 9.61
C GLY A 203 -2.09 19.62 11.13
N GLN A 204 -3.20 19.81 11.84
CA GLN A 204 -3.19 20.08 13.29
C GLN A 204 -2.70 18.89 14.12
N PHE A 205 -3.33 17.72 13.96
CA PHE A 205 -2.98 16.54 14.75
C PHE A 205 -1.56 16.06 14.46
N CYS A 206 -1.16 16.02 13.18
CA CYS A 206 0.18 15.60 12.82
C CYS A 206 1.24 16.59 13.25
N LEU A 207 0.98 17.90 13.25
CA LEU A 207 1.90 18.88 13.82
C LEU A 207 2.14 18.61 15.32
N LEU A 208 1.08 18.38 16.09
CA LEU A 208 1.18 18.06 17.52
C LEU A 208 1.90 16.74 17.77
N ARG A 209 1.53 15.67 17.05
CA ARG A 209 2.17 14.37 17.19
C ARG A 209 3.65 14.42 16.83
N ASN A 210 3.98 15.12 15.75
CA ASN A 210 5.34 15.19 15.25
C ASN A 210 6.25 16.10 16.08
N SER A 211 5.70 17.04 16.84
CA SER A 211 6.43 17.85 17.83
C SER A 211 6.56 17.17 19.20
N THR A 212 5.73 16.16 19.49
CA THR A 212 5.78 15.43 20.77
C THR A 212 7.07 14.59 20.88
N PRO A 213 7.84 14.71 21.98
CA PRO A 213 9.01 13.88 22.23
C PRO A 213 8.69 12.38 22.24
N LEU A 214 9.60 11.55 21.74
CA LEU A 214 9.37 10.10 21.59
C LEU A 214 9.01 9.40 22.91
N ASN A 215 9.64 9.79 24.00
CA ASN A 215 9.37 9.24 25.34
C ASN A 215 7.99 9.64 25.90
N LYS A 216 7.31 10.62 25.29
CA LYS A 216 5.97 11.09 25.65
C LYS A 216 4.89 10.57 24.69
N LEU A 217 5.25 9.89 23.60
CA LEU A 217 4.28 9.27 22.70
C LEU A 217 3.70 8.01 23.35
N LYS A 218 2.37 7.88 23.36
CA LYS A 218 1.70 6.64 23.78
C LYS A 218 2.14 5.50 22.85
N SER A 219 2.55 4.37 23.45
CA SER A 219 3.14 3.21 22.76
C SER A 219 2.18 2.53 21.78
N GLY A 220 2.70 1.99 20.67
CA GLY A 220 1.94 1.22 19.69
C GLY A 220 2.77 0.84 18.46
N MET A 221 2.16 0.27 17.42
CA MET A 221 2.88 -0.10 16.19
C MET A 221 3.59 1.09 15.51
N GLY A 222 3.09 2.31 15.69
CA GLY A 222 3.78 3.53 15.25
C GLY A 222 5.15 3.72 15.90
N ASP A 223 5.31 3.44 17.21
CA ASP A 223 6.61 3.53 17.89
C ASP A 223 7.63 2.52 17.32
N ILE A 224 7.16 1.31 17.00
CA ILE A 224 7.98 0.29 16.34
C ILE A 224 8.51 0.80 14.99
N PHE A 225 7.64 1.40 14.18
CA PHE A 225 8.03 2.01 12.91
C PHE A 225 8.97 3.21 13.09
N ILE A 226 8.70 4.11 14.04
CA ILE A 226 9.55 5.27 14.30
C ILE A 226 10.97 4.81 14.63
N LYS A 227 11.11 3.80 15.49
CA LYS A 227 12.41 3.22 15.84
C LYS A 227 13.06 2.56 14.63
N LEU A 228 12.31 1.96 13.71
CA LEU A 228 12.85 1.46 12.44
C LEU A 228 13.34 2.60 11.53
N ALA A 229 12.53 3.65 11.35
CA ALA A 229 12.68 4.64 10.29
C ALA A 229 13.64 5.82 10.58
N ARG A 230 13.85 6.19 11.86
CA ARG A 230 14.64 7.38 12.23
C ARG A 230 16.13 7.33 11.87
#